data_AF-A0A1H1YYX8-F1
#
_entry.id   AF-A0A1H1YYX8-F1
#
_cell.length_a   1.000
_cell.length_b   1.000
_cell.length_c   1.000
_cell.angle_alpha   90.00
_cell.angle_beta   90.00
_cell.angle_gamma   90.00
#
_symmetry.space_group_name_H-M   'P 1'
#
loop_
_entity.id
_entity.type
_entity.pdbx_description
1 polymer ?
#
loop_
_entity_poly.entity_id
_entity_poly.type
_entity_poly.pdbx_seq_one_letter_code
_entity_poly.pdbx_strand_id
1 'polypeptide(L)'
;MAAFDIIAGGQQLTPFTIRAKGKSRTPKSLFSMPLARNFPCLAGREPISSGKSNPRRKPASKPFMRAVLDIVLIVLDLYVWLLIASAILSWLIAFNVVNTRNQFVAAVAEFLYRITEPLLAPIRSFMPNLGGLDISPIILILIIMFIQKVIVYYIYPAVF
;
A
#
# COMPACT_ATOMS: atom_id res chain seq x y z
N MET A 1 -8.71 -1.62 45.33
CA MET A 1 -8.59 -2.56 44.21
C MET A 1 -9.98 -2.69 43.59
N ALA A 2 -10.50 -1.63 42.98
CA ALA A 2 -10.28 -1.26 41.58
C ALA A 2 -10.76 -2.36 40.64
N ALA A 3 -12.08 -2.35 40.45
CA ALA A 3 -12.81 -3.15 39.49
C ALA A 3 -12.60 -2.62 38.07
N PHE A 4 -12.58 -3.56 37.14
CA PHE A 4 -12.77 -3.39 35.71
C PHE A 4 -14.07 -2.66 35.41
N ASP A 5 -14.03 -1.64 34.55
CA ASP A 5 -15.11 -1.38 33.59
C ASP A 5 -14.54 -0.72 32.33
N ILE A 6 -14.90 -1.33 31.20
CA ILE A 6 -14.58 -0.96 29.82
C ILE A 6 -15.78 -0.17 29.27
N ILE A 7 -15.54 0.63 28.22
CA ILE A 7 -16.49 1.08 27.18
C ILE A 7 -17.21 2.41 27.45
N ALA A 8 -16.68 3.49 26.88
CA ALA A 8 -17.50 4.52 26.21
C ALA A 8 -16.61 5.34 25.26
N GLY A 9 -16.76 5.07 23.96
CA GLY A 9 -16.24 5.94 22.91
C GLY A 9 -16.97 7.28 22.90
N GLY A 10 -16.21 8.36 22.74
CA GLY A 10 -16.71 9.71 22.55
C GLY A 10 -15.68 10.52 21.79
N GLN A 11 -15.71 10.42 20.46
CA GLN A 11 -14.90 11.29 19.60
C GLN A 11 -15.36 12.73 19.77
N GLN A 12 -14.50 13.56 20.34
CA GLN A 12 -14.66 15.01 20.39
C GLN A 12 -14.50 15.61 18.99
N LEU A 13 -15.64 15.99 18.41
CA LEU A 13 -15.72 16.90 17.27
C LEU A 13 -15.30 18.31 17.74
N THR A 14 -14.14 18.79 17.32
CA THR A 14 -13.75 20.20 17.47
C THR A 14 -14.25 21.00 16.26
N PRO A 15 -14.97 22.13 16.45
CA PRO A 15 -15.31 23.01 15.34
C PRO A 15 -14.09 23.86 14.96
N PHE A 16 -13.57 23.64 13.75
CA PHE A 16 -12.57 24.49 13.13
C PHE A 16 -13.18 25.88 12.86
N THR A 17 -12.91 26.84 13.75
CA THR A 17 -13.27 28.25 13.56
C THR A 17 -12.27 28.88 12.59
N ILE A 18 -12.69 29.12 11.34
CA ILE A 18 -11.97 30.03 10.45
C ILE A 18 -12.53 31.45 10.64
N ARG A 19 -11.65 32.26 11.20
CA ARG A 19 -11.76 33.70 11.43
C ARG A 19 -11.78 34.46 10.10
N ALA A 20 -12.94 34.97 9.68
CA ALA A 20 -13.04 35.94 8.59
C ALA A 20 -12.62 37.33 9.08
N LYS A 21 -11.45 37.82 8.63
CA LYS A 21 -10.97 39.19 8.92
C LYS A 21 -11.00 40.03 7.64
N GLY A 22 -12.05 40.86 7.57
CA GLY A 22 -12.19 42.19 6.96
C GLY A 22 -11.41 42.60 5.71
N LYS A 23 -12.13 43.27 4.79
CA LYS A 23 -11.81 44.65 4.41
C LYS A 23 -12.99 45.33 3.71
N SER A 24 -13.60 46.28 4.39
CA SER A 24 -14.49 47.28 3.79
C SER A 24 -13.66 48.29 2.99
N ARG A 25 -14.12 48.65 1.78
CA ARG A 25 -13.84 49.93 1.10
C ARG A 25 -14.93 50.19 0.05
N THR A 26 -15.84 51.08 0.40
CA THR A 26 -16.71 51.86 -0.51
C THR A 26 -15.92 53.08 -1.03
N PRO A 27 -16.53 54.05 -1.74
CA PRO A 27 -17.24 53.97 -3.03
C PRO A 27 -16.63 55.00 -4.02
N LYS A 28 -16.84 54.84 -5.35
CA LYS A 28 -16.70 55.99 -6.26
C LYS A 28 -17.80 56.00 -7.31
N SER A 29 -18.62 57.02 -7.13
CA SER A 29 -19.69 57.56 -7.94
C SER A 29 -19.46 57.49 -9.45
N LEU A 30 -20.54 57.06 -10.11
CA LEU A 30 -20.98 57.42 -11.45
C LEU A 30 -20.37 58.73 -11.97
N PHE A 31 -19.62 58.62 -13.06
CA PHE A 31 -19.36 59.72 -13.97
C PHE A 31 -20.22 59.50 -15.22
N SER A 32 -21.16 60.43 -15.43
CA SER A 32 -21.74 60.90 -16.70
C SER A 32 -20.83 60.65 -17.92
N MET A 33 -21.25 60.33 -19.15
CA MET A 33 -22.41 60.73 -19.96
C MET A 33 -22.34 59.98 -21.32
N PRO A 34 -23.29 60.15 -22.26
CA PRO A 34 -23.60 59.24 -23.36
C PRO A 34 -22.93 59.60 -24.70
N LEU A 35 -22.72 58.60 -25.57
CA LEU A 35 -22.60 58.79 -27.02
C LEU A 35 -22.92 57.46 -27.73
N ALA A 36 -24.13 57.35 -28.31
CA ALA A 36 -24.35 57.38 -29.76
C ALA A 36 -23.68 56.19 -30.49
N ARG A 37 -24.48 55.20 -30.92
CA ARG A 37 -25.03 55.08 -32.29
C ARG A 37 -23.95 54.79 -33.34
N ASN A 38 -23.91 53.53 -33.80
CA ASN A 38 -23.72 53.07 -35.19
C ASN A 38 -22.83 51.82 -35.26
N PHE A 39 -23.44 50.65 -35.46
CA PHE A 39 -22.79 49.58 -36.23
C PHE A 39 -23.85 48.85 -37.06
N PRO A 40 -23.94 49.11 -38.38
CA PRO A 40 -24.73 48.32 -39.30
C PRO A 40 -23.97 47.06 -39.75
N CYS A 41 -24.74 46.01 -39.97
CA CYS A 41 -24.41 44.67 -40.47
C CYS A 41 -23.19 44.54 -41.40
N LEU A 42 -22.28 43.59 -41.10
CA LEU A 42 -21.73 42.57 -42.02
C LEU A 42 -21.13 41.45 -41.12
N ALA A 43 -21.74 40.26 -41.06
CA ALA A 43 -21.52 39.15 -42.00
C ALA A 43 -20.09 38.55 -41.91
N GLY A 44 -20.01 37.36 -41.28
CA GLY A 44 -19.09 36.31 -41.68
C GLY A 44 -17.66 36.34 -41.11
N ARG A 45 -17.46 35.66 -39.98
CA ARG A 45 -16.54 34.51 -39.80
C ARG A 45 -16.36 34.27 -38.30
N GLU A 46 -16.84 33.13 -37.84
CA GLU A 46 -16.35 32.50 -36.61
C GLU A 46 -14.89 32.06 -36.85
N PRO A 47 -13.85 32.60 -36.17
CA PRO A 47 -12.58 31.90 -36.10
C PRO A 47 -12.70 30.80 -35.05
N ILE A 48 -13.15 29.64 -35.53
CA ILE A 48 -12.86 28.28 -35.06
C ILE A 48 -12.02 28.26 -33.79
N SER A 49 -12.69 28.01 -32.67
CA SER A 49 -12.08 27.48 -31.45
C SER A 49 -11.40 26.16 -31.81
N SER A 50 -10.15 26.24 -32.26
CA SER A 50 -9.28 25.09 -32.47
C SER A 50 -8.79 24.65 -31.10
N GLY A 51 -9.75 24.19 -30.30
CA GLY A 51 -9.49 23.27 -29.21
C GLY A 51 -8.85 22.05 -29.86
N LYS A 52 -7.51 22.02 -29.86
CA LYS A 52 -6.76 20.81 -30.10
C LYS A 52 -7.21 19.82 -29.04
N SER A 53 -8.23 19.04 -29.36
CA SER A 53 -8.69 17.92 -28.55
C SER A 53 -7.54 16.94 -28.56
N ASN A 54 -6.67 17.10 -27.56
CA ASN A 54 -5.61 16.15 -27.31
C ASN A 54 -6.28 14.77 -27.28
N PRO A 55 -5.99 13.87 -28.22
CA PRO A 55 -6.60 12.55 -28.18
C PRO A 55 -6.08 11.93 -26.90
N ARG A 56 -6.94 11.87 -25.88
CA ARG A 56 -6.68 11.11 -24.66
C ARG A 56 -6.50 9.68 -25.12
N ARG A 57 -5.26 9.32 -25.43
CA ARG A 57 -4.82 7.94 -25.57
C ARG A 57 -5.13 7.32 -24.21
N LYS A 58 -6.28 6.66 -24.10
CA LYS A 58 -6.56 5.80 -22.96
C LYS A 58 -5.52 4.70 -23.08
N PRO A 59 -4.52 4.63 -22.18
CA PRO A 59 -3.60 3.50 -22.22
C PRO A 59 -4.46 2.25 -22.14
N ALA A 60 -4.20 1.29 -23.02
CA ALA A 60 -4.92 0.03 -23.05
C ALA A 60 -4.77 -0.61 -21.66
N SER A 61 -5.82 -0.51 -20.84
CA SER A 61 -5.80 -1.11 -19.53
C SER A 61 -5.76 -2.62 -19.75
N LYS A 62 -4.73 -3.26 -19.23
CA LYS A 62 -4.64 -4.71 -19.10
C LYS A 62 -5.04 -5.06 -17.65
N PRO A 63 -6.32 -4.85 -17.23
CA PRO A 63 -6.71 -4.96 -15.82
C PRO A 63 -6.47 -6.37 -15.29
N PHE A 64 -6.60 -7.38 -16.14
CA PHE A 64 -6.35 -8.78 -15.78
C PHE A 64 -4.90 -9.05 -15.38
N MET A 65 -3.91 -8.60 -16.16
CA MET A 65 -2.49 -8.81 -15.83
C MET A 65 -2.09 -8.14 -14.52
N ARG A 66 -2.71 -6.99 -14.21
CA ARG A 66 -2.48 -6.28 -12.94
C ARG A 66 -3.04 -7.06 -11.77
N ALA A 67 -4.29 -7.54 -11.87
CA ALA A 67 -4.90 -8.36 -10.82
C ALA A 67 -4.10 -9.64 -10.54
N VAL A 68 -3.61 -10.31 -11.57
CA VAL A 68 -2.76 -11.51 -11.40
C VAL A 68 -1.47 -11.17 -10.67
N LEU A 69 -0.79 -10.08 -11.04
CA LEU A 69 0.45 -9.65 -10.38
C LEU A 69 0.21 -9.29 -8.91
N ASP A 70 -0.87 -8.58 -8.61
CA ASP A 70 -1.23 -8.19 -7.25
C ASP A 70 -1.53 -9.44 -6.39
N ILE A 71 -2.26 -10.43 -6.92
CA ILE A 71 -2.49 -11.71 -6.23
C ILE A 71 -1.17 -12.42 -5.92
N VAL A 72 -0.24 -12.46 -6.88
CA VAL A 72 1.08 -13.07 -6.67
C VAL A 72 1.85 -12.35 -5.54
N LEU A 73 1.85 -11.01 -5.54
CA LEU A 73 2.51 -10.24 -4.48
C LEU A 73 1.89 -10.50 -3.10
N ILE A 74 0.57 -10.61 -3.01
CA ILE A 74 -0.15 -10.94 -1.78
C ILE A 74 0.24 -12.34 -1.28
N VAL A 75 0.31 -13.33 -2.17
CA VAL A 75 0.72 -14.70 -1.81
C VAL A 75 2.16 -14.74 -1.32
N LEU A 76 3.06 -13.98 -1.96
CA LEU A 76 4.45 -13.86 -1.50
C LEU A 76 4.52 -13.21 -0.12
N ASP A 77 3.70 -12.20 0.18
CA ASP A 77 3.66 -11.54 1.49
C ASP A 77 3.11 -12.48 2.58
N LEU A 78 2.05 -13.23 2.28
CA LEU A 78 1.52 -14.28 3.16
C LEU A 78 2.60 -15.31 3.51
N TYR A 79 3.42 -15.69 2.53
CA TYR A 79 4.52 -16.63 2.75
C TYR A 79 5.61 -16.05 3.66
N VAL A 80 5.91 -14.75 3.56
CA VAL A 80 6.83 -14.07 4.48
C VAL A 80 6.31 -14.13 5.92
N TRP A 81 5.02 -13.90 6.15
CA TRP A 81 4.42 -14.05 7.49
C TRP A 81 4.54 -15.48 8.03
N LEU A 82 4.37 -16.48 7.18
CA LEU A 82 4.53 -17.88 7.57
C LEU A 82 5.99 -18.21 7.95
N LEU A 83 6.98 -17.66 7.23
CA LEU A 83 8.39 -17.79 7.59
C LEU A 83 8.72 -17.07 8.90
N ILE A 84 8.15 -15.90 9.15
CA ILE A 84 8.32 -15.18 10.42
C ILE A 84 7.77 -16.03 11.57
N ALA A 85 6.57 -16.60 11.41
CA ALA A 85 5.99 -17.50 12.41
C ALA A 85 6.89 -18.73 12.66
N SER A 86 7.48 -19.31 11.61
CA SER A 86 8.44 -20.41 11.74
C SER A 86 9.70 -20.01 12.50
N ALA A 87 10.24 -18.83 12.23
CA ALA A 87 11.44 -18.31 12.90
C ALA A 87 11.19 -18.07 14.39
N ILE A 88 10.05 -17.43 14.71
CA ILE A 88 9.64 -17.19 16.10
C ILE A 88 9.43 -18.52 16.83
N LEU A 89 8.73 -19.48 16.21
CA LEU A 89 8.50 -20.79 16.82
C LEU A 89 9.82 -21.54 17.07
N SER A 90 10.77 -21.48 16.14
CA SER A 90 12.13 -22.03 16.33
C SER A 90 12.84 -21.39 17.52
N TRP A 91 12.83 -20.07 17.64
CA TRP A 91 13.42 -19.37 18.80
C TRP A 91 12.73 -19.72 20.11
N LEU A 92 11.40 -19.80 20.12
CA LEU A 92 10.66 -20.14 21.33
C LEU A 92 10.97 -21.56 21.82
N ILE A 93 11.22 -22.51 20.91
CA ILE A 93 11.67 -23.87 21.25
C ILE A 93 13.13 -23.85 21.73
N ALA A 94 14.02 -23.13 21.04
CA ALA A 94 15.44 -23.03 21.39
C ALA A 94 15.66 -22.42 22.78
N PHE A 95 14.88 -21.41 23.15
CA PHE A 95 14.90 -20.79 24.48
C PHE A 95 14.06 -21.53 25.52
N ASN A 96 13.52 -22.71 25.19
CA ASN A 96 12.70 -23.54 26.08
C ASN A 96 11.49 -22.78 26.67
N VAL A 97 10.98 -21.78 25.94
CA VAL A 97 9.81 -20.97 26.32
C VAL A 97 8.52 -21.76 26.07
N VAL A 98 8.48 -22.53 24.98
CA VAL A 98 7.42 -23.51 24.71
C VAL A 98 7.98 -24.91 24.68
N ASN A 99 7.24 -25.82 25.32
CA ASN A 99 7.58 -27.22 25.38
C ASN A 99 6.92 -27.98 24.23
N THR A 100 7.73 -28.64 23.40
CA THR A 100 7.28 -29.51 22.30
C THR A 100 6.57 -30.77 22.78
N ARG A 101 6.55 -31.05 24.09
CA ARG A 101 5.70 -32.11 24.68
C ARG A 101 4.21 -31.86 24.51
N ASN A 102 3.78 -30.61 24.28
CA ASN A 102 2.40 -30.32 23.95
C ASN A 102 2.12 -30.68 22.49
N GLN A 103 1.13 -31.56 22.25
CA GLN A 103 0.76 -32.03 20.91
C GLN A 103 0.39 -30.88 19.96
N PHE A 104 -0.21 -29.80 20.48
CA PHE A 104 -0.58 -28.63 19.67
C PHE A 104 0.66 -27.92 19.10
N VAL A 105 1.65 -27.63 19.96
CA VAL A 105 2.88 -26.94 19.55
C VAL A 105 3.67 -27.82 18.58
N ALA A 106 3.78 -29.11 18.85
CA ALA A 106 4.45 -30.06 17.98
C ALA A 106 3.78 -30.15 16.59
N ALA A 107 2.44 -30.20 16.54
CA ALA A 107 1.70 -30.25 15.28
C ALA A 107 1.89 -28.98 14.45
N VAL A 108 1.84 -27.80 15.09
CA VAL A 108 2.11 -26.51 14.42
C VAL A 108 3.55 -26.46 13.93
N ALA A 109 4.53 -26.83 14.77
CA ALA A 109 5.95 -26.86 14.41
C ALA A 109 6.21 -27.75 13.18
N GLU A 110 5.68 -28.97 13.20
CA GLU A 110 5.81 -29.94 12.10
C GLU A 110 5.13 -29.44 10.82
N PHE A 111 3.96 -28.80 10.93
CA PHE A 111 3.25 -28.23 9.80
C PHE A 111 4.06 -27.10 9.14
N LEU A 112 4.56 -26.14 9.92
CA LEU A 112 5.42 -25.07 9.40
C LEU A 112 6.71 -25.65 8.81
N TYR A 113 7.31 -26.63 9.48
CA TYR A 113 8.50 -27.31 8.98
C TYR A 113 8.25 -27.92 7.60
N ARG A 114 7.18 -28.70 7.41
CA ARG A 114 6.86 -29.35 6.12
C ARG A 114 6.53 -28.38 5.00
N ILE A 115 5.83 -27.29 5.30
CA ILE A 115 5.51 -26.27 4.29
C ILE A 115 6.78 -25.54 3.84
N THR A 116 7.68 -25.27 4.78
CA THR A 116 8.85 -24.43 4.52
C THR A 116 10.07 -25.25 4.07
N GLU A 117 10.13 -26.55 4.35
CA GLU A 117 11.19 -27.48 3.96
C GLU A 117 11.60 -27.40 2.48
N PRO A 118 10.70 -27.46 1.48
CA PRO A 118 11.11 -27.47 0.07
C PRO A 118 11.90 -26.21 -0.33
N LEU A 119 11.68 -25.08 0.35
CA LEU A 119 12.45 -23.85 0.12
C LEU A 119 13.66 -23.73 1.04
N LEU A 120 13.61 -24.29 2.25
CA LEU A 120 14.73 -24.24 3.21
C LEU A 120 15.79 -25.32 3.00
N ALA A 121 15.46 -26.47 2.41
CA ALA A 121 16.38 -27.60 2.25
C ALA A 121 17.67 -27.23 1.49
N PRO A 122 17.62 -26.48 0.37
CA PRO A 122 18.83 -26.01 -0.31
C PRO A 122 19.65 -25.10 0.60
N ILE A 123 19.01 -24.16 1.31
CA ILE A 123 19.68 -23.18 2.17
C ILE A 123 20.35 -23.86 3.37
N ARG A 124 19.68 -24.85 3.98
CA ARG A 124 20.24 -25.63 5.09
C ARG A 124 21.44 -26.46 4.68
N SER A 125 21.51 -26.93 3.42
CA SER A 125 22.68 -27.71 2.95
C SER A 125 23.97 -26.89 2.93
N PHE A 126 23.87 -25.55 2.82
CA PHE A 126 25.02 -24.65 2.85
C PHE A 126 25.44 -24.23 4.26
N MET A 127 24.60 -24.43 5.28
CA MET A 127 24.87 -23.98 6.64
C MET A 127 25.03 -25.16 7.62
N PRO A 128 26.12 -25.20 8.40
CA PRO A 128 26.23 -26.14 9.52
C PRO A 128 25.12 -25.89 10.55
N ASN A 129 24.51 -26.94 11.09
CA ASN A 129 23.46 -26.82 12.10
C ASN A 129 24.02 -26.21 13.41
N LEU A 130 23.59 -24.99 13.75
CA LEU A 130 24.08 -24.21 14.90
C LEU A 130 23.37 -24.53 16.23
N GLY A 131 23.06 -25.80 16.51
CA GLY A 131 22.58 -26.20 17.84
C GLY A 131 21.22 -25.60 18.24
N GLY A 132 20.21 -25.74 17.38
CA GLY A 132 18.81 -25.37 17.67
C GLY A 132 18.41 -23.97 17.23
N LEU A 133 19.35 -23.14 16.77
CA LEU A 133 19.07 -21.83 16.18
C LEU A 133 19.02 -21.92 14.64
N ASP A 134 17.82 -21.97 14.07
CA ASP A 134 17.64 -21.97 12.62
C ASP A 134 17.67 -20.53 12.07
N ILE A 135 18.79 -20.12 11.48
CA ILE A 135 18.93 -18.82 10.77
C ILE A 135 18.32 -18.88 9.35
N SER A 136 18.13 -20.10 8.83
CA SER A 136 17.60 -20.37 7.48
C SER A 136 16.30 -19.60 7.13
N PRO A 137 15.29 -19.48 8.01
CA PRO A 137 14.08 -18.71 7.70
C PRO A 137 14.36 -17.22 7.47
N ILE A 138 15.32 -16.63 8.21
CA ILE A 138 15.69 -15.21 8.07
C ILE A 138 16.32 -14.96 6.71
N ILE A 139 17.23 -15.84 6.28
CA ILE A 139 17.87 -15.75 4.96
C ILE A 139 16.83 -15.89 3.85
N LEU A 140 15.90 -16.83 3.99
CA LEU A 140 14.85 -17.04 3.01
C LEU A 140 13.90 -15.83 2.91
N ILE A 141 13.53 -15.22 4.04
CA ILE A 141 12.75 -13.96 4.06
C ILE A 141 13.47 -12.88 3.26
N LEU A 142 14.79 -12.74 3.46
CA LEU A 142 15.60 -11.72 2.79
C LEU A 142 15.63 -11.93 1.26
N ILE A 143 15.74 -13.20 0.81
CA ILE A 143 15.66 -13.57 -0.61
C ILE A 143 14.26 -13.26 -1.17
N ILE A 144 13.19 -13.61 -0.47
CA ILE A 144 11.82 -13.35 -0.92
C ILE A 144 11.55 -11.85 -0.99
N MET A 145 11.99 -11.08 0.00
CA MET A 145 11.89 -9.61 -0.02
C MET A 145 12.63 -9.03 -1.22
N PHE A 146 13.83 -9.53 -1.53
CA PHE A 146 14.56 -9.12 -2.72
C PHE A 146 13.78 -9.41 -4.01
N ILE A 147 13.22 -10.62 -4.13
CA ILE A 147 12.38 -11.00 -5.29
C ILE A 147 11.15 -10.09 -5.40
N GLN A 148 10.45 -9.81 -4.30
CA GLN A 148 9.31 -8.88 -4.29
C GLN A 148 9.72 -7.50 -4.80
N LYS A 149 10.87 -6.96 -4.33
CA LYS A 149 11.38 -5.66 -4.78
C LYS A 149 11.74 -5.66 -6.26
N VAL A 150 12.36 -6.73 -6.76
CA VAL A 150 12.68 -6.90 -8.17
C VAL A 150 11.39 -6.94 -9.01
N ILE A 151 10.37 -7.68 -8.59
CA ILE A 151 9.07 -7.73 -9.27
C ILE A 151 8.45 -6.33 -9.32
N VAL A 152 8.40 -5.63 -8.19
CA VAL A 152 7.78 -4.29 -8.12
C VAL A 152 8.55 -3.26 -8.95
N TYR A 153 9.88 -3.30 -8.94
CA TYR A 153 10.69 -2.29 -9.63
C TYR A 153 10.80 -2.54 -11.15
N TYR A 154 10.92 -3.80 -11.58
CA TYR A 154 11.16 -4.12 -12.99
C TYR A 154 9.90 -4.62 -13.71
N ILE A 155 9.12 -5.50 -13.09
CA ILE A 155 7.98 -6.17 -13.74
C ILE A 155 6.72 -5.31 -13.66
N TYR A 156 6.46 -4.68 -12.51
CA TYR A 156 5.30 -3.81 -12.32
C TYR A 156 5.26 -2.74 -13.43
N PRO A 157 6.23 -1.83 -13.61
CA PRO A 157 6.14 -0.80 -14.65
C PRO A 157 6.10 -1.35 -16.09
N ALA A 158 6.60 -2.57 -16.36
CA ALA A 158 6.54 -3.17 -17.69
C ALA A 158 5.13 -3.62 -18.10
N VAL A 159 4.20 -3.79 -17.14
CA VAL A 159 2.79 -4.13 -17.39
C VAL A 159 1.85 -2.91 -17.37
N PHE A 160 2.35 -1.69 -17.13
CA PHE A 160 1.61 -0.41 -17.23
C PHE A 160 1.94 0.37 -18.50
#